data_AF-A0A147EMR6-F1
#
_entry.id   AF-A0A147EMR6-F1
#
_cell.length_a   1.000
_cell.length_b   1.000
_cell.length_c   1.000
_cell.angle_alpha   90.00
_cell.angle_beta   90.00
_cell.angle_gamma   90.00
#
_symmetry.space_group_name_H-M   'P 1'
#
loop_
_entity.id
_entity.type
_entity.pdbx_description
1 polymer ?
#
loop_
_entity_poly.entity_id
_entity_poly.type
_entity_poly.pdbx_seq_one_letter_code
_entity_poly.pdbx_strand_id
1 'polypeptide(L)'
;MARVPWGAVALFTVVACGLAWLVALPLWRMDPDAPDYGLWFGLLAAAMMFTPAIATVVMLFAARAPRRERLRFLGMWPLRPARRVVWFTVAALFAPLLVVLAAVGVSALFGWVRLDLAHFSGFQATLDAQLATLDDDTADLARATMPPVGLLVALQLVMVPFGALVNSVLAFGEEIGWRGWLLPALLPLGTWPAILVSGAVWGLWHSPLILLGYNFGLTDWRGVALMTAGCIAWGALLGWSRLRSGSVWPAVVGHGALNASAGVIVVLAAADSPLDPALAMPLGVSGWIVIAIAVAVLAVCGQFRADRQPQLAPRRMRSAGDAPSPAPASELHAATPRQPGV
;
A
#
# COMPACT_ATOMS: atom_id res chain seq x y z
N MET A 1 -25.73 15.49 7.16
CA MET A 1 -24.45 14.78 7.42
C MET A 1 -24.09 13.97 6.19
N ALA A 2 -22.81 13.95 5.77
CA ALA A 2 -22.39 13.08 4.67
C ALA A 2 -22.54 11.61 5.12
N ARG A 3 -23.05 10.73 4.26
CA ARG A 3 -23.19 9.29 4.51
C ARG A 3 -22.14 8.52 3.71
N VAL A 4 -21.73 7.36 4.22
CA VAL A 4 -20.88 6.43 3.46
C VAL A 4 -21.65 5.92 2.24
N PRO A 5 -21.06 5.94 1.03
CA PRO A 5 -21.67 5.38 -0.16
C PRO A 5 -21.49 3.85 -0.17
N TRP A 6 -22.19 3.13 0.72
CA TRP A 6 -21.99 1.69 0.93
C TRP A 6 -22.09 0.84 -0.34
N GLY A 7 -23.01 1.17 -1.26
CA GLY A 7 -23.11 0.48 -2.55
C GLY A 7 -21.84 0.61 -3.40
N ALA A 8 -21.22 1.80 -3.42
CA ALA A 8 -19.96 2.01 -4.13
C ALA A 8 -18.79 1.34 -3.41
N VAL A 9 -18.76 1.39 -2.06
CA VAL A 9 -17.73 0.71 -1.26
C VAL A 9 -17.77 -0.80 -1.50
N ALA A 10 -18.97 -1.40 -1.46
CA ALA A 10 -19.16 -2.82 -1.73
C ALA A 10 -18.71 -3.18 -3.16
N LEU A 11 -19.14 -2.40 -4.17
CA LEU A 11 -18.75 -2.64 -5.55
C LEU A 11 -17.24 -2.51 -5.76
N PHE A 12 -16.60 -1.49 -5.18
CA PHE A 12 -15.15 -1.31 -5.21
C PHE A 12 -14.43 -2.54 -4.62
N THR A 13 -14.84 -2.97 -3.42
CA THR A 13 -14.24 -4.11 -2.73
C THR A 13 -14.41 -5.40 -3.52
N VAL A 14 -15.61 -5.66 -4.06
CA VAL A 14 -15.88 -6.86 -4.88
C VAL A 14 -15.04 -6.85 -6.16
N VAL A 15 -14.92 -5.71 -6.84
CA VAL A 15 -14.09 -5.61 -8.06
C VAL A 15 -12.61 -5.78 -7.73
N ALA A 16 -12.10 -5.10 -6.70
CA ALA A 16 -10.68 -5.19 -6.32
C ALA A 16 -10.30 -6.61 -5.89
N CYS A 17 -11.06 -7.21 -4.97
CA CYS A 17 -10.79 -8.56 -4.46
C CYS A 17 -11.09 -9.64 -5.51
N GLY A 18 -12.18 -9.49 -6.28
CA GLY A 18 -12.54 -10.43 -7.33
C GLY A 18 -11.47 -10.49 -8.43
N LEU A 19 -10.98 -9.34 -8.88
CA LEU A 19 -9.88 -9.29 -9.85
C LEU A 19 -8.57 -9.84 -9.26
N ALA A 20 -8.27 -9.61 -7.98
CA ALA A 20 -7.11 -10.21 -7.33
C ALA A 20 -7.14 -11.74 -7.37
N TRP A 21 -8.29 -12.34 -7.03
CA TRP A 21 -8.48 -13.79 -7.16
C TRP A 21 -8.35 -14.27 -8.62
N LEU A 22 -8.91 -13.54 -9.57
CA LEU A 22 -8.81 -13.89 -11.00
C LEU A 22 -7.36 -13.83 -11.51
N VAL A 23 -6.59 -12.81 -11.10
CA VAL A 23 -5.18 -12.68 -11.48
C VAL A 23 -4.33 -13.77 -10.84
N ALA A 24 -4.60 -14.13 -9.58
CA ALA A 24 -3.84 -15.17 -8.89
C ALA A 24 -4.26 -16.61 -9.28
N LEU A 25 -5.41 -16.78 -9.94
CA LEU A 25 -5.97 -18.09 -10.30
C LEU A 25 -5.00 -19.04 -11.03
N PRO A 26 -4.11 -18.59 -11.93
CA PRO A 26 -3.11 -19.47 -12.52
C PRO A 26 -2.19 -20.12 -11.48
N LEU A 27 -1.75 -19.39 -10.44
CA LEU A 27 -0.89 -19.91 -9.37
C LEU A 27 -1.54 -21.06 -8.60
N TRP A 28 -2.85 -21.01 -8.42
CA TRP A 28 -3.63 -22.06 -7.78
C TRP A 28 -3.75 -23.34 -8.60
N ARG A 29 -3.39 -23.29 -9.88
CA ARG A 29 -3.40 -24.45 -10.79
C ARG A 29 -2.00 -24.95 -11.12
N MET A 30 -0.97 -24.18 -10.77
CA MET A 30 0.42 -24.56 -10.96
C MET A 30 0.86 -25.46 -9.80
N ASP A 31 1.79 -26.37 -10.11
CA ASP A 31 2.53 -27.10 -9.09
C ASP A 31 3.48 -26.12 -8.37
N PRO A 32 3.39 -25.96 -7.03
CA PRO A 32 4.30 -25.12 -6.26
C PRO A 32 5.78 -25.48 -6.43
N ASP A 33 6.07 -26.74 -6.76
CA ASP A 33 7.45 -27.24 -6.96
C ASP A 33 7.93 -27.04 -8.41
N ALA A 34 7.11 -26.45 -9.29
CA ALA A 34 7.51 -26.17 -10.66
C ALA A 34 8.66 -25.13 -10.72
N PRO A 35 9.70 -25.34 -11.55
CA PRO A 35 10.85 -24.43 -11.63
C PRO A 35 10.50 -22.97 -11.97
N ASP A 36 9.41 -22.74 -12.69
CA ASP A 36 8.94 -21.42 -13.10
C ASP A 36 7.91 -20.79 -12.14
N TYR A 37 7.51 -21.51 -11.07
CA TYR A 37 6.50 -21.03 -10.11
C TYR A 37 6.86 -19.66 -9.52
N GLY A 38 8.11 -19.49 -9.08
CA GLY A 38 8.58 -18.23 -8.48
C GLY A 38 8.51 -17.04 -9.45
N LEU A 39 8.83 -17.25 -10.73
CA LEU A 39 8.72 -16.22 -11.76
C LEU A 39 7.26 -15.81 -11.96
N TRP A 40 6.37 -16.79 -12.15
CA TRP A 40 4.94 -16.52 -12.32
C TRP A 40 4.31 -15.89 -11.09
N PHE A 41 4.72 -16.31 -9.89
CA PHE A 41 4.30 -15.70 -8.64
C PHE A 41 4.63 -14.21 -8.63
N GLY A 42 5.89 -13.85 -8.94
CA GLY A 42 6.32 -12.45 -9.00
C GLY A 42 5.53 -11.62 -10.01
N LEU A 43 5.34 -12.15 -11.22
CA LEU A 43 4.59 -11.48 -12.29
C LEU A 43 3.11 -11.27 -11.93
N LEU A 44 2.44 -12.30 -11.41
CA LEU A 44 1.02 -12.25 -11.07
C LEU A 44 0.77 -11.44 -9.79
N ALA A 45 1.67 -11.47 -8.81
CA ALA A 45 1.62 -10.59 -7.64
C ALA A 45 1.75 -9.12 -8.06
N ALA A 46 2.70 -8.80 -8.95
CA ALA A 46 2.87 -7.44 -9.48
C ALA A 46 1.64 -6.99 -10.30
N ALA A 47 1.06 -7.87 -11.12
CA ALA A 47 -0.17 -7.58 -11.86
C ALA A 47 -1.37 -7.37 -10.93
N MET A 48 -1.47 -8.18 -9.87
CA MET A 48 -2.53 -8.09 -8.86
C MET A 48 -2.56 -6.72 -8.21
N MET A 49 -1.40 -6.09 -7.94
CA MET A 49 -1.30 -4.74 -7.34
C MET A 49 -2.07 -3.65 -8.11
N PHE A 50 -2.40 -3.83 -9.39
CA PHE A 50 -3.20 -2.88 -10.17
C PHE A 50 -4.72 -3.09 -10.06
N THR A 51 -5.18 -4.16 -9.41
CA THR A 51 -6.61 -4.45 -9.27
C THR A 51 -7.38 -3.38 -8.48
N PRO A 52 -6.84 -2.73 -7.42
CA PRO A 52 -7.53 -1.61 -6.76
C PRO A 52 -7.60 -0.36 -7.64
N ALA A 53 -6.62 -0.12 -8.51
CA ALA A 53 -6.67 0.95 -9.51
C ALA A 53 -7.78 0.68 -10.53
N ILE A 54 -7.92 -0.54 -11.03
CA ILE A 54 -9.02 -0.91 -11.93
C ILE A 54 -10.37 -0.70 -11.23
N ALA A 55 -10.51 -1.14 -9.97
CA ALA A 55 -11.71 -0.89 -9.17
C ALA A 55 -12.01 0.61 -9.02
N THR A 56 -10.98 1.42 -8.81
CA THR A 56 -11.10 2.89 -8.76
C THR A 56 -11.62 3.46 -10.08
N VAL A 57 -11.08 3.02 -11.21
CA VAL A 57 -11.52 3.45 -12.53
C VAL A 57 -13.00 3.11 -12.74
N VAL A 58 -13.41 1.88 -12.41
CA VAL A 58 -14.83 1.47 -12.45
C VAL A 58 -15.68 2.40 -11.59
N MET A 59 -15.23 2.74 -10.37
CA MET A 59 -15.99 3.64 -9.49
C MET A 59 -16.11 5.05 -10.05
N LEU A 60 -15.08 5.57 -10.71
CA LEU A 60 -15.12 6.90 -11.32
C LEU A 60 -16.11 6.99 -12.50
N PHE A 61 -16.31 5.88 -13.23
CA PHE A 61 -17.32 5.79 -14.28
C PHE A 61 -18.71 5.57 -13.71
N ALA A 62 -18.88 4.61 -12.79
CA ALA A 62 -20.15 4.30 -12.16
C ALA A 62 -20.74 5.48 -11.37
N ALA A 63 -19.90 6.23 -10.64
CA ALA A 63 -20.32 7.38 -9.83
C ALA A 63 -20.49 8.69 -10.63
N ARG A 64 -20.34 8.67 -11.96
CA ARG A 64 -20.38 9.86 -12.85
C ARG A 64 -19.57 11.05 -12.33
N ALA A 65 -18.44 10.79 -11.67
CA ALA A 65 -17.63 11.82 -11.04
C ALA A 65 -17.16 12.85 -12.09
N PRO A 66 -17.30 14.17 -11.85
CA PRO A 66 -16.89 15.20 -12.79
C PRO A 66 -15.42 15.01 -13.18
N ARG A 67 -15.14 14.87 -14.49
CA ARG A 67 -13.78 14.56 -15.00
C ARG A 67 -12.70 15.49 -14.44
N ARG A 68 -13.05 16.76 -14.24
CA ARG A 68 -12.14 17.81 -13.74
C ARG A 68 -11.78 17.66 -12.25
N GLU A 69 -12.56 16.93 -11.46
CA GLU A 69 -12.37 16.79 -10.01
C GLU A 69 -11.75 15.46 -9.60
N ARG A 70 -11.64 14.49 -10.52
CA ARG A 70 -11.16 13.12 -10.22
C ARG A 70 -9.75 13.11 -9.63
N LEU A 71 -8.81 13.82 -10.26
CA LEU A 71 -7.43 13.89 -9.78
C LEU A 71 -7.32 14.54 -8.39
N ARG A 72 -8.21 15.49 -8.09
CA ARG A 72 -8.29 16.16 -6.79
C ARG A 72 -8.87 15.24 -5.73
N PHE A 73 -9.94 14.53 -6.07
CA PHE A 73 -10.55 13.54 -5.18
C PHE A 73 -9.55 12.43 -4.81
N LEU A 74 -8.83 11.91 -5.80
CA LEU A 74 -7.81 10.88 -5.60
C LEU A 74 -6.54 11.39 -4.89
N GLY A 75 -6.40 12.70 -4.69
CA GLY A 75 -5.20 13.29 -4.09
C GLY A 75 -3.96 13.24 -5.00
N MET A 76 -4.16 13.07 -6.31
CA MET A 76 -3.09 13.08 -7.30
C MET A 76 -2.68 14.51 -7.66
N TRP A 77 -3.65 15.42 -7.77
CA TRP A 77 -3.42 16.81 -8.16
C TRP A 77 -4.56 17.74 -7.71
N PRO A 78 -4.30 18.99 -7.27
CA PRO A 78 -3.00 19.66 -7.17
C PRO A 78 -2.22 19.29 -5.90
N LEU A 79 -0.90 19.36 -5.98
CA LEU A 79 -0.01 19.16 -4.83
C LEU A 79 -0.02 20.42 -3.94
N ARG A 80 -1.04 20.59 -3.10
CA ARG A 80 -1.20 21.80 -2.27
C ARG A 80 -1.41 21.48 -0.79
N PRO A 81 -0.60 22.06 0.11
CA PRO A 81 0.61 22.86 -0.15
C PRO A 81 1.77 21.99 -0.67
N ALA A 82 2.44 22.40 -1.76
CA ALA A 82 3.48 21.59 -2.42
C ALA A 82 4.61 21.20 -1.47
N ARG A 83 5.11 22.17 -0.69
CA ARG A 83 6.14 21.93 0.34
C ARG A 83 5.76 20.82 1.31
N ARG A 84 4.48 20.78 1.74
CA ARG A 84 4.00 19.73 2.65
C ARG A 84 4.02 18.37 1.97
N VAL A 85 3.52 18.28 0.74
CA VAL A 85 3.50 17.03 -0.01
C VAL A 85 4.92 16.51 -0.21
N VAL A 86 5.84 17.36 -0.67
CA VAL A 86 7.25 16.99 -0.90
C VAL A 86 7.90 16.45 0.38
N TRP A 87 7.83 17.17 1.50
CA TRP A 87 8.47 16.72 2.74
C TRP A 87 7.80 15.48 3.35
N PHE A 88 6.48 15.31 3.18
CA PHE A 88 5.82 14.06 3.55
C PHE A 88 6.26 12.90 2.65
N THR A 89 6.48 13.13 1.36
CA THR A 89 6.99 12.11 0.43
C THR A 89 8.44 11.73 0.77
N VAL A 90 9.30 12.71 1.06
CA VAL A 90 10.68 12.45 1.53
C VAL A 90 10.66 11.68 2.83
N ALA A 91 9.83 12.08 3.81
CA ALA A 91 9.68 11.34 5.06
C ALA A 91 9.17 9.92 4.81
N ALA A 92 8.20 9.73 3.91
CA ALA A 92 7.66 8.43 3.56
C ALA A 92 8.66 7.54 2.80
N LEU A 93 9.67 8.11 2.15
CA LEU A 93 10.75 7.33 1.51
C LEU A 93 11.62 6.62 2.56
N PHE A 94 11.88 7.25 3.70
CA PHE A 94 12.80 6.72 4.72
C PHE A 94 12.11 6.12 5.94
N ALA A 95 10.94 6.63 6.33
CA ALA A 95 10.26 6.21 7.54
C ALA A 95 9.91 4.71 7.58
N PRO A 96 9.45 4.06 6.49
CA PRO A 96 9.20 2.62 6.48
C PRO A 96 10.45 1.80 6.76
N LEU A 97 11.61 2.17 6.17
CA LEU A 97 12.88 1.52 6.47
C LEU A 97 13.23 1.65 7.96
N LEU A 98 13.06 2.83 8.56
CA LEU A 98 13.30 3.02 9.99
C LEU A 98 12.35 2.18 10.86
N VAL A 99 11.08 2.05 10.46
CA VAL A 99 10.10 1.18 11.14
C VAL A 99 10.50 -0.29 11.00
N VAL A 100 10.96 -0.72 9.82
CA VAL A 100 11.48 -2.07 9.60
C VAL A 100 12.70 -2.35 10.47
N LEU A 101 13.69 -1.45 10.49
CA LEU A 101 14.88 -1.61 11.33
C LEU A 101 14.53 -1.64 12.83
N ALA A 102 13.59 -0.81 13.27
CA ALA A 102 13.07 -0.86 14.62
C ALA A 102 12.34 -2.19 14.91
N ALA A 103 11.58 -2.72 13.94
CA ALA A 103 10.91 -4.02 14.07
C ALA A 103 11.92 -5.17 14.18
N VAL A 104 13.01 -5.12 13.41
CA VAL A 104 14.15 -6.05 13.57
C VAL A 104 14.74 -5.96 14.97
N GLY A 105 14.96 -4.74 15.48
CA GLY A 105 15.44 -4.52 16.85
C GLY A 105 14.49 -5.08 17.92
N VAL A 106 13.18 -4.88 17.77
CA VAL A 106 12.16 -5.47 18.64
C VAL A 106 12.20 -7.00 18.55
N SER A 107 12.24 -7.57 17.35
CA SER A 107 12.34 -9.01 17.14
C SER A 107 13.57 -9.60 17.85
N ALA A 108 14.72 -8.94 17.73
CA ALA A 108 15.95 -9.36 18.41
C ALA A 108 15.84 -9.24 19.93
N LEU A 109 15.22 -8.17 20.44
CA LEU A 109 14.99 -7.96 21.88
C LEU A 109 14.13 -9.08 22.49
N PHE A 110 13.12 -9.56 21.77
CA PHE A 110 12.26 -10.67 22.21
C PHE A 110 12.85 -12.06 21.91
N GLY A 111 14.04 -12.13 21.30
CA GLY A 111 14.69 -13.39 20.94
C GLY A 111 14.02 -14.14 19.78
N TRP A 112 13.15 -13.47 19.01
CA TRP A 112 12.48 -14.06 17.84
C TRP A 112 13.37 -14.10 16.59
N VAL A 113 14.46 -13.34 16.61
CA VAL A 113 15.53 -13.41 15.61
C VAL A 113 16.88 -13.23 16.30
N ARG A 114 17.87 -13.99 15.85
CA ARG A 114 19.28 -13.83 16.21
C ARG A 114 19.95 -13.06 15.07
N LEU A 115 20.54 -11.91 15.39
CA LEU A 115 21.22 -11.09 14.40
C LEU A 115 22.68 -11.52 14.25
N ASP A 116 23.19 -11.50 13.02
CA ASP A 116 24.61 -11.66 12.72
C ASP A 116 25.08 -10.48 11.90
N LEU A 117 25.51 -9.43 12.60
CA LEU A 117 25.95 -8.17 11.99
C LEU A 117 27.45 -8.17 11.66
N ALA A 118 28.17 -9.23 12.02
CA ALA A 118 29.61 -9.36 11.78
C ALA A 118 29.88 -10.10 10.48
N HIS A 119 29.18 -11.21 10.25
CA HIS A 119 29.42 -12.08 9.09
C HIS A 119 28.22 -12.16 8.14
N PHE A 120 27.04 -11.67 8.54
CA PHE A 120 25.82 -11.73 7.75
C PHE A 120 25.51 -13.14 7.23
N SER A 121 25.70 -14.15 8.09
CA SER A 121 25.60 -15.57 7.71
C SER A 121 24.27 -15.95 7.05
N GLY A 122 23.14 -15.37 7.44
CA GLY A 122 21.86 -15.62 6.77
C GLY A 122 21.80 -15.08 5.34
N PHE A 123 22.41 -13.91 5.10
CA PHE A 123 22.53 -13.38 3.75
C PHE A 123 23.51 -14.20 2.90
N GLN A 124 24.63 -14.62 3.49
CA GLN A 124 25.58 -15.53 2.82
C GLN A 124 24.89 -16.83 2.40
N ALA A 125 24.11 -17.45 3.29
CA ALA A 125 23.36 -18.67 2.96
C ALA A 125 22.35 -18.45 1.81
N THR A 126 21.75 -17.26 1.71
CA THR A 126 20.87 -16.90 0.60
C THR A 126 21.64 -16.80 -0.72
N LEU A 127 22.84 -16.19 -0.71
CA LEU A 127 23.71 -16.12 -1.87
C LEU A 127 24.19 -17.51 -2.30
N ASP A 128 24.59 -18.36 -1.35
CA ASP A 128 25.04 -19.72 -1.62
C ASP A 128 23.92 -20.56 -2.25
N ALA A 129 22.68 -20.40 -1.78
CA ALA A 129 21.51 -21.06 -2.37
C ALA A 129 21.22 -20.59 -3.81
N GLN A 130 21.43 -19.30 -4.11
CA GLN A 130 21.29 -18.78 -5.47
C GLN A 130 22.38 -19.34 -6.39
N LEU A 131 23.63 -19.39 -5.92
CA LEU A 131 24.76 -19.95 -6.68
C LEU A 131 24.57 -21.44 -6.97
N ALA A 132 23.92 -22.20 -6.07
CA ALA A 132 23.62 -23.61 -6.26
C ALA A 132 22.63 -23.89 -7.40
N THR A 133 21.95 -22.87 -7.95
CA THR A 133 21.08 -23.01 -9.13
C THR A 133 21.80 -22.84 -10.46
N LEU A 134 23.07 -22.42 -10.42
CA LEU A 134 23.91 -22.21 -11.60
C LEU A 134 24.74 -23.47 -11.88
N ASP A 135 25.29 -23.58 -13.10
CA ASP A 135 26.33 -24.57 -13.39
C ASP A 135 27.61 -24.30 -12.59
N ASP A 136 28.39 -25.36 -12.35
CA ASP A 136 29.56 -25.32 -11.47
C ASP A 136 30.59 -24.26 -11.90
N ASP A 137 30.87 -24.15 -13.21
CA ASP A 137 31.83 -23.18 -13.76
C ASP A 137 31.39 -21.74 -13.48
N THR A 138 30.10 -21.43 -13.71
CA THR A 138 29.54 -20.10 -13.45
C THR A 138 29.49 -19.81 -11.95
N ALA A 139 29.12 -20.79 -11.13
CA ALA A 139 29.07 -20.66 -9.68
C ALA A 139 30.46 -20.37 -9.10
N ASP A 140 31.50 -21.06 -9.56
CA ASP A 140 32.88 -20.86 -9.10
C ASP A 140 33.45 -19.50 -9.52
N LEU A 141 33.17 -19.07 -10.75
CA LEU A 141 33.52 -17.72 -11.18
C LEU A 141 32.82 -16.65 -10.33
N ALA A 142 31.53 -16.84 -10.05
CA ALA A 142 30.78 -15.93 -9.20
C ALA A 142 31.35 -15.89 -7.77
N ARG A 143 31.67 -17.03 -7.15
CA ARG A 143 32.34 -17.08 -5.83
C ARG A 143 33.68 -16.37 -5.83
N ALA A 144 34.48 -16.53 -6.87
CA ALA A 144 35.82 -15.93 -6.97
C ALA A 144 35.78 -14.40 -7.17
N THR A 145 34.71 -13.88 -7.77
CA THR A 145 34.57 -12.44 -8.09
C THR A 145 33.63 -11.68 -7.16
N MET A 146 32.89 -12.39 -6.29
CA MET A 146 31.94 -11.80 -5.38
C MET A 146 32.65 -10.87 -4.37
N PRO A 147 32.19 -9.61 -4.24
CA PRO A 147 32.68 -8.73 -3.19
C PRO A 147 32.42 -9.31 -1.78
N PRO A 148 33.16 -8.87 -0.75
CA PRO A 148 32.89 -9.28 0.62
C PRO A 148 31.42 -9.05 1.00
N VAL A 149 30.81 -10.03 1.67
CA VAL A 149 29.37 -10.01 2.00
C VAL A 149 28.93 -8.72 2.72
N GLY A 150 29.77 -8.19 3.62
CA GLY A 150 29.48 -6.92 4.30
C GLY A 150 29.36 -5.72 3.35
N LEU A 151 30.12 -5.69 2.25
CA LEU A 151 29.98 -4.66 1.22
C LEU A 151 28.67 -4.83 0.44
N LEU A 152 28.31 -6.07 0.10
CA LEU A 152 27.03 -6.37 -0.57
C LEU A 152 25.84 -5.96 0.30
N VAL A 153 25.88 -6.25 1.60
CA VAL A 153 24.85 -5.81 2.56
C VAL A 153 24.77 -4.29 2.64
N ALA A 154 25.92 -3.61 2.74
CA ALA A 154 25.95 -2.14 2.75
C ALA A 154 25.34 -1.55 1.48
N LEU A 155 25.69 -2.09 0.32
CA LEU A 155 25.10 -1.68 -0.97
C LEU A 155 23.59 -1.95 -1.00
N GLN A 156 23.14 -3.12 -0.54
CA GLN A 156 21.71 -3.46 -0.47
C GLN A 156 20.93 -2.43 0.36
N LEU A 157 21.44 -2.06 1.54
CA LEU A 157 20.83 -1.06 2.42
C LEU A 157 20.80 0.34 1.79
N VAL A 158 21.89 0.75 1.14
CA VAL A 158 21.97 2.03 0.40
C VAL A 158 21.01 2.06 -0.79
N MET A 159 20.73 0.90 -1.39
CA MET A 159 19.83 0.78 -2.53
C MET A 159 18.34 0.73 -2.16
N VAL A 160 17.97 0.56 -0.88
CA VAL A 160 16.56 0.50 -0.45
C VAL A 160 15.74 1.71 -0.91
N PRO A 161 16.21 2.98 -0.77
CA PRO A 161 15.46 4.13 -1.27
C PRO A 161 15.23 4.11 -2.80
N PHE A 162 16.19 3.59 -3.57
CA PHE A 162 16.02 3.44 -5.02
C PHE A 162 15.01 2.34 -5.33
N GLY A 163 15.12 1.20 -4.65
CA GLY A 163 14.13 0.12 -4.71
C GLY A 163 12.73 0.59 -4.32
N ALA A 164 12.62 1.51 -3.37
CA ALA A 164 11.36 2.10 -2.94
C ALA A 164 10.69 2.90 -4.07
N LEU A 165 11.47 3.67 -4.84
CA LEU A 165 10.96 4.43 -5.98
C LEU A 165 10.51 3.51 -7.13
N VAL A 166 11.22 2.40 -7.37
CA VAL A 166 10.79 1.38 -8.35
C VAL A 166 9.49 0.72 -7.89
N ASN A 167 9.45 0.26 -6.63
CA ASN A 167 8.25 -0.34 -6.03
C ASN A 167 7.07 0.64 -5.97
N SER A 168 7.32 1.95 -5.93
CA SER A 168 6.27 2.98 -5.95
C SER A 168 5.41 2.92 -7.22
N VAL A 169 5.95 2.42 -8.34
CA VAL A 169 5.18 2.25 -9.58
C VAL A 169 4.10 1.19 -9.39
N LEU A 170 4.42 0.06 -8.75
CA LEU A 170 3.46 -0.98 -8.45
C LEU A 170 2.53 -0.56 -7.30
N ALA A 171 3.08 0.01 -6.23
CA ALA A 171 2.32 0.50 -5.09
C ALA A 171 1.32 1.60 -5.47
N PHE A 172 1.57 2.36 -6.55
CA PHE A 172 0.59 3.30 -7.09
C PHE A 172 -0.72 2.62 -7.49
N GLY A 173 -0.66 1.41 -8.06
CA GLY A 173 -1.83 0.61 -8.43
C GLY A 173 -2.73 0.31 -7.24
N GLU A 174 -2.13 0.08 -6.08
CA GLU A 174 -2.85 -0.19 -4.83
C GLU A 174 -3.33 1.10 -4.16
N GLU A 175 -2.42 2.05 -3.95
CA GLU A 175 -2.67 3.22 -3.12
C GLU A 175 -3.66 4.20 -3.74
N ILE A 176 -3.81 4.22 -5.06
CA ILE A 176 -4.89 4.98 -5.71
C ILE A 176 -6.28 4.42 -5.38
N GLY A 177 -6.37 3.11 -5.12
CA GLY A 177 -7.59 2.47 -4.62
C GLY A 177 -7.76 2.70 -3.13
N TRP A 178 -6.79 2.27 -2.33
CA TRP A 178 -6.91 2.27 -0.87
C TRP A 178 -6.95 3.68 -0.27
N ARG A 179 -5.93 4.50 -0.54
CA ARG A 179 -5.81 5.86 0.02
C ARG A 179 -6.45 6.89 -0.89
N GLY A 180 -6.44 6.64 -2.20
CA GLY A 180 -7.04 7.48 -3.23
C GLY A 180 -8.56 7.52 -3.18
N TRP A 181 -9.22 6.37 -3.08
CA TRP A 181 -10.67 6.28 -3.20
C TRP A 181 -11.38 5.73 -1.95
N LEU A 182 -10.97 4.56 -1.45
CA LEU A 182 -11.68 3.84 -0.39
C LEU A 182 -11.64 4.60 0.94
N LEU A 183 -10.45 5.01 1.40
CA LEU A 183 -10.29 5.74 2.66
C LEU A 183 -11.14 7.04 2.67
N PRO A 184 -11.07 7.93 1.66
CA PRO A 184 -11.98 9.09 1.58
C PRO A 184 -13.47 8.74 1.60
N ALA A 185 -13.88 7.66 0.93
CA ALA A 185 -15.27 7.22 0.92
C ALA A 185 -15.76 6.74 2.30
N LEU A 186 -14.86 6.23 3.13
CA LEU A 186 -15.14 5.76 4.50
C LEU A 186 -15.05 6.86 5.57
N LEU A 187 -14.45 8.02 5.27
CA LEU A 187 -14.32 9.13 6.24
C LEU A 187 -15.63 9.64 6.89
N PRO A 188 -16.84 9.48 6.31
CA PRO A 188 -18.06 9.77 7.04
C PRO A 188 -18.24 8.97 8.35
N LEU A 189 -17.53 7.84 8.53
CA LEU A 189 -17.48 7.08 9.78
C LEU A 189 -16.58 7.72 10.86
N GLY A 190 -15.79 8.73 10.49
CA GLY A 190 -14.70 9.25 11.30
C GLY A 190 -13.34 8.68 10.89
N THR A 191 -12.27 9.31 11.37
CA THR A 191 -10.89 9.00 10.96
C THR A 191 -10.47 7.57 11.32
N TRP A 192 -10.68 7.15 12.57
CA TRP A 192 -10.24 5.82 13.01
C TRP A 192 -11.03 4.69 12.34
N PRO A 193 -12.38 4.68 12.33
CA PRO A 193 -13.11 3.64 11.64
C PRO A 193 -12.77 3.56 10.14
N ALA A 194 -12.56 4.69 9.47
CA ALA A 194 -12.17 4.71 8.06
C ALA A 194 -10.80 4.07 7.82
N ILE A 195 -9.81 4.36 8.67
CA ILE A 195 -8.48 3.74 8.62
C ILE A 195 -8.56 2.23 8.87
N LEU A 196 -9.28 1.82 9.92
CA LEU A 196 -9.39 0.42 10.31
C LEU A 196 -10.09 -0.41 9.23
N VAL A 197 -11.22 0.06 8.72
CA VAL A 197 -11.97 -0.64 7.67
C VAL A 197 -11.17 -0.66 6.36
N SER A 198 -10.53 0.45 5.97
CA SER A 198 -9.69 0.47 4.78
C SER A 198 -8.50 -0.49 4.88
N GLY A 199 -7.84 -0.56 6.05
CA GLY A 199 -6.75 -1.50 6.30
C GLY A 199 -7.22 -2.95 6.31
N ALA A 200 -8.39 -3.23 6.86
CA ALA A 200 -8.98 -4.56 6.86
C ALA A 200 -9.30 -5.06 5.45
N VAL A 201 -9.89 -4.21 4.60
CA VAL A 201 -10.16 -4.54 3.19
C VAL A 201 -8.85 -4.78 2.44
N TRP A 202 -7.83 -3.95 2.66
CA TRP A 202 -6.51 -4.14 2.06
C TRP A 202 -5.87 -5.47 2.50
N GLY A 203 -6.01 -5.84 3.78
CA GLY A 203 -5.58 -7.14 4.30
C GLY A 203 -6.26 -8.32 3.63
N LEU A 204 -7.59 -8.30 3.61
CA LEU A 204 -8.40 -9.37 2.99
C LEU A 204 -8.15 -9.50 1.49
N TRP A 205 -7.81 -8.41 0.81
CA TRP A 205 -7.45 -8.43 -0.61
C TRP A 205 -6.22 -9.29 -0.92
N HIS A 206 -5.31 -9.50 0.03
CA HIS A 206 -4.13 -10.35 -0.14
C HIS A 206 -4.42 -11.86 -0.05
N SER A 207 -5.63 -12.26 0.36
CA SER A 207 -6.03 -13.66 0.58
C SER A 207 -5.58 -14.64 -0.51
N PRO A 208 -5.73 -14.38 -1.83
CA PRO A 208 -5.37 -15.36 -2.85
C PRO A 208 -3.87 -15.74 -2.86
N LEU A 209 -2.98 -14.84 -2.42
CA LEU A 209 -1.54 -15.14 -2.33
C LEU A 209 -1.16 -15.65 -0.95
N ILE A 210 -1.77 -15.08 0.11
CA ILE A 210 -1.51 -15.50 1.48
C ILE A 210 -1.89 -16.97 1.68
N LEU A 211 -3.01 -17.43 1.13
CA LEU A 211 -3.42 -18.83 1.23
C LEU A 211 -2.53 -19.79 0.41
N LEU A 212 -1.62 -19.28 -0.42
CA LEU A 212 -0.53 -20.03 -1.05
C LEU A 212 0.76 -20.02 -0.21
N GLY A 213 0.74 -19.45 0.99
CA GLY A 213 1.89 -19.37 1.90
C GLY A 213 2.68 -18.07 1.81
N TYR A 214 2.24 -17.08 1.03
CA TYR A 214 2.95 -15.80 0.92
C TYR A 214 3.11 -15.09 2.27
N ASN A 215 4.28 -14.47 2.50
CA ASN A 215 4.72 -13.78 3.73
C ASN A 215 4.85 -14.62 5.01
N PHE A 216 3.94 -15.56 5.26
CA PHE A 216 3.84 -16.24 6.55
C PHE A 216 4.08 -17.75 6.49
N GLY A 217 4.15 -18.34 5.29
CA GLY A 217 4.21 -19.80 5.12
C GLY A 217 2.94 -20.53 5.56
N LEU A 218 1.85 -19.81 5.84
CA LEU A 218 0.57 -20.35 6.31
C LEU A 218 -0.45 -20.35 5.17
N THR A 219 -1.04 -21.51 4.88
CA THR A 219 -2.02 -21.71 3.80
C THR A 219 -3.47 -21.71 4.30
N ASP A 220 -3.72 -21.11 5.47
CA ASP A 220 -5.04 -21.08 6.11
C ASP A 220 -5.43 -19.67 6.60
N TRP A 221 -6.57 -19.59 7.28
CA TRP A 221 -7.14 -18.33 7.77
C TRP A 221 -6.21 -17.54 8.71
N ARG A 222 -5.26 -18.21 9.39
CA ARG A 222 -4.32 -17.55 10.31
C ARG A 222 -3.39 -16.62 9.54
N GLY A 223 -2.89 -17.06 8.39
CA GLY A 223 -2.10 -16.20 7.49
C GLY A 223 -2.87 -14.97 7.06
N VAL A 224 -4.15 -15.14 6.68
CA VAL A 224 -5.03 -14.04 6.28
C VAL A 224 -5.28 -13.07 7.43
N ALA A 225 -5.48 -13.59 8.65
CA ALA A 225 -5.65 -12.78 9.85
C ALA A 225 -4.39 -11.97 10.19
N LEU A 226 -3.20 -12.59 10.13
CA LEU A 226 -1.91 -11.92 10.31
C LEU A 226 -1.72 -10.81 9.27
N MET A 227 -1.98 -11.12 8.00
CA MET A 227 -1.89 -10.13 6.93
C MET A 227 -2.85 -8.96 7.16
N THR A 228 -4.07 -9.26 7.60
CA THR A 228 -5.08 -8.24 7.88
C THR A 228 -4.65 -7.33 9.03
N ALA A 229 -4.11 -7.88 10.10
CA ALA A 229 -3.55 -7.09 11.20
C ALA A 229 -2.37 -6.21 10.74
N GLY A 230 -1.45 -6.77 9.94
CA GLY A 230 -0.33 -6.02 9.34
C GLY A 230 -0.79 -4.88 8.43
N CYS A 231 -1.77 -5.14 7.56
CA CYS A 231 -2.38 -4.13 6.69
C CYS A 231 -3.18 -3.08 7.46
N ILE A 232 -3.76 -3.39 8.62
CA ILE A 232 -4.37 -2.38 9.50
C ILE A 232 -3.28 -1.49 10.13
N ALA A 233 -2.19 -2.09 10.62
CA ALA A 233 -1.09 -1.35 11.23
C ALA A 233 -0.42 -0.39 10.23
N TRP A 234 0.12 -0.92 9.13
CA TRP A 234 0.68 -0.09 8.04
C TRP A 234 -0.41 0.80 7.39
N GLY A 235 -1.63 0.27 7.35
CA GLY A 235 -2.91 0.96 7.18
C GLY A 235 -2.94 2.37 7.73
N ALA A 236 -2.70 2.45 9.04
CA ALA A 236 -2.76 3.66 9.82
C ALA A 236 -1.69 4.69 9.43
N LEU A 237 -0.43 4.27 9.19
CA LEU A 237 0.65 5.20 8.82
C LEU A 237 0.46 5.77 7.41
N LEU A 238 0.11 4.93 6.43
CA LEU A 238 -0.13 5.36 5.05
C LEU A 238 -1.44 6.15 4.94
N GLY A 239 -2.48 5.75 5.67
CA GLY A 239 -3.73 6.50 5.79
C GLY A 239 -3.48 7.87 6.41
N TRP A 240 -2.71 7.94 7.50
CA TRP A 240 -2.31 9.19 8.14
C TRP A 240 -1.55 10.12 7.20
N SER A 241 -0.59 9.62 6.44
CA SER A 241 0.20 10.43 5.50
C SER A 241 -0.71 11.06 4.43
N ARG A 242 -1.70 10.30 3.93
CA ARG A 242 -2.77 10.80 3.05
C ARG A 242 -3.62 11.87 3.73
N LEU A 243 -4.13 11.60 4.93
CA LEU A 243 -5.02 12.51 5.65
C LEU A 243 -4.32 13.80 6.11
N ARG A 244 -2.99 13.84 6.23
CA ARG A 244 -2.25 15.05 6.60
C ARG A 244 -1.71 15.83 5.42
N SER A 245 -1.23 15.13 4.39
CA SER A 245 -0.70 15.76 3.18
C SER A 245 -1.80 16.21 2.22
N GLY A 246 -2.97 15.55 2.24
CA GLY A 246 -4.01 15.71 1.23
C GLY A 246 -3.66 15.08 -0.12
N SER A 247 -2.55 14.35 -0.20
CA SER A 247 -2.04 13.73 -1.42
C SER A 247 -1.84 12.24 -1.26
N VAL A 248 -1.97 11.50 -2.35
CA VAL A 248 -1.71 10.05 -2.37
C VAL A 248 -0.22 9.72 -2.45
N TRP A 249 0.61 10.64 -2.98
CA TRP A 249 2.03 10.36 -3.25
C TRP A 249 2.86 9.96 -2.03
N PRO A 250 2.68 10.55 -0.83
CA PRO A 250 3.35 10.05 0.37
C PRO A 250 2.96 8.62 0.73
N ALA A 251 1.71 8.21 0.50
CA ALA A 251 1.29 6.83 0.73
C ALA A 251 1.87 5.88 -0.33
N VAL A 252 1.89 6.29 -1.60
CA VAL A 252 2.52 5.53 -2.71
C VAL A 252 3.98 5.26 -2.43
N VAL A 253 4.76 6.29 -2.10
CA VAL A 253 6.19 6.16 -1.82
C VAL A 253 6.44 5.41 -0.51
N GLY A 254 5.62 5.63 0.51
CA GLY A 254 5.71 4.89 1.77
C GLY A 254 5.44 3.39 1.61
N HIS A 255 4.46 3.03 0.80
CA HIS A 255 4.18 1.63 0.49
C HIS A 255 5.31 1.04 -0.37
N GLY A 256 5.80 1.77 -1.37
CA GLY A 256 6.98 1.35 -2.14
C GLY A 256 8.21 1.09 -1.25
N ALA A 257 8.46 1.96 -0.27
CA ALA A 257 9.54 1.79 0.70
C ALA A 257 9.32 0.62 1.66
N LEU A 258 8.08 0.35 2.07
CA LEU A 258 7.75 -0.88 2.82
C LEU A 258 8.14 -2.12 2.02
N ASN A 259 7.72 -2.22 0.76
CA ASN A 259 8.02 -3.39 -0.07
C ASN A 259 9.52 -3.55 -0.30
N ALA A 260 10.24 -2.45 -0.56
CA ALA A 260 11.69 -2.46 -0.76
C ALA A 260 12.49 -2.82 0.50
N SER A 261 11.94 -2.58 1.69
CA SER A 261 12.60 -2.86 2.97
C SER A 261 12.19 -4.18 3.61
N ALA A 262 11.16 -4.86 3.11
CA ALA A 262 10.61 -6.08 3.71
C ALA A 262 11.67 -7.19 3.92
N GLY A 263 12.62 -7.32 3.00
CA GLY A 263 13.69 -8.33 3.07
C GLY A 263 14.86 -8.00 3.99
N VAL A 264 14.93 -6.79 4.57
CA VAL A 264 16.09 -6.35 5.39
C VAL A 264 16.36 -7.28 6.58
N ILE A 265 15.32 -7.83 7.20
CA ILE A 265 15.48 -8.75 8.33
C ILE A 265 16.21 -10.04 7.94
N VAL A 266 15.94 -10.58 6.75
CA VAL A 266 16.62 -11.80 6.25
C VAL A 266 18.11 -11.53 6.05
N VAL A 267 18.45 -10.33 5.59
CA VAL A 267 19.84 -9.91 5.38
C VAL A 267 20.62 -9.80 6.71
N LEU A 268 19.96 -9.40 7.78
CA LEU A 268 20.59 -9.16 9.09
C LEU A 268 20.52 -10.37 10.03
N ALA A 269 19.71 -11.38 9.71
CA ALA A 269 19.53 -12.57 10.52
C ALA A 269 20.74 -13.52 10.40
N ALA A 270 21.04 -14.25 11.47
CA ALA A 270 21.96 -15.38 11.44
C ALA A 270 21.33 -16.56 10.67
N ALA A 271 22.16 -17.38 10.00
CA ALA A 271 21.68 -18.48 9.16
C ALA A 271 20.84 -19.54 9.91
N ASP A 272 21.17 -19.79 11.17
CA ASP A 272 20.49 -20.72 12.08
C ASP A 272 19.43 -20.04 12.97
N SER A 273 19.14 -18.76 12.72
CA SER A 273 18.18 -18.02 13.53
C SER A 273 16.80 -18.65 13.45
N PRO A 274 16.05 -18.76 14.57
CA PRO A 274 14.61 -18.88 14.47
C PRO A 274 14.10 -17.65 13.70
N LEU A 275 13.22 -17.85 12.72
CA LEU A 275 12.59 -16.77 11.98
C LEU A 275 11.14 -17.15 11.73
N ASP A 276 10.32 -17.06 12.79
CA ASP A 276 8.87 -17.14 12.63
C ASP A 276 8.37 -15.86 11.97
N PRO A 277 7.85 -15.91 10.72
CA PRO A 277 7.43 -14.71 10.03
C PRO A 277 6.30 -13.95 10.74
N ALA A 278 5.45 -14.66 11.49
CA ALA A 278 4.34 -14.05 12.22
C ALA A 278 4.84 -13.14 13.36
N LEU A 279 5.98 -13.48 13.96
CA LEU A 279 6.56 -12.74 15.07
C LEU A 279 7.60 -11.73 14.61
N ALA A 280 8.54 -12.17 13.76
CA ALA A 280 9.77 -11.46 13.50
C ALA A 280 9.66 -10.43 12.36
N MET A 281 8.86 -10.71 11.32
CA MET A 281 8.82 -9.88 10.11
C MET A 281 8.11 -8.54 10.34
N PRO A 282 8.38 -7.50 9.52
CA PRO A 282 7.74 -6.18 9.68
C PRO A 282 6.22 -6.15 9.47
N LEU A 283 5.66 -7.17 8.83
CA LEU A 283 4.20 -7.38 8.73
C LEU A 283 3.64 -8.20 9.89
N GLY A 284 4.49 -8.77 10.74
CA GLY A 284 4.16 -9.54 11.94
C GLY A 284 4.20 -8.69 13.23
N VAL A 285 4.19 -9.38 14.37
CA VAL A 285 4.02 -8.78 15.71
C VAL A 285 5.08 -7.73 16.02
N SER A 286 6.35 -7.96 15.65
CA SER A 286 7.43 -6.98 15.87
C SER A 286 7.13 -5.63 15.21
N GLY A 287 6.66 -5.65 13.96
CA GLY A 287 6.23 -4.46 13.23
C GLY A 287 5.00 -3.82 13.84
N TRP A 288 4.03 -4.62 14.29
CA TRP A 288 2.81 -4.10 14.93
C TRP A 288 3.12 -3.33 16.20
N ILE A 289 4.05 -3.81 17.02
CA ILE A 289 4.48 -3.12 18.25
C ILE A 289 5.06 -1.74 17.89
N VAL A 290 6.00 -1.68 16.95
CA VAL A 290 6.64 -0.43 16.53
C VAL A 290 5.62 0.55 15.96
N ILE A 291 4.73 0.07 15.08
CA ILE A 291 3.71 0.89 14.45
C ILE A 291 2.68 1.36 15.47
N ALA A 292 2.26 0.52 16.41
CA ALA A 292 1.33 0.90 17.47
C ALA A 292 1.90 2.03 18.32
N ILE A 293 3.19 1.97 18.67
CA ILE A 293 3.90 3.05 19.38
C ILE A 293 3.91 4.32 18.52
N ALA A 294 4.30 4.23 17.24
CA ALA A 294 4.32 5.37 16.34
C ALA A 294 2.94 6.03 16.18
N VAL A 295 1.90 5.21 15.98
CA VAL A 295 0.51 5.67 15.85
C VAL A 295 0.02 6.30 17.16
N ALA A 296 0.37 5.74 18.33
CA ALA A 296 0.04 6.32 19.62
C ALA A 296 0.70 7.69 19.82
N VAL A 297 1.99 7.83 19.50
CA VAL A 297 2.70 9.12 19.54
C VAL A 297 2.03 10.14 18.62
N LEU A 298 1.73 9.75 17.37
CA LEU A 298 1.01 10.60 16.43
C LEU A 298 -0.38 11.01 16.95
N ALA A 299 -1.11 10.09 17.59
CA ALA A 299 -2.42 10.36 18.17
C ALA A 299 -2.34 11.35 19.35
N VAL A 300 -1.42 11.15 20.29
CA VAL A 300 -1.20 12.04 21.45
C VAL A 300 -0.76 13.43 20.98
N CYS A 301 0.08 13.53 19.95
CA CYS A 301 0.45 14.80 19.32
C CYS A 301 -0.70 15.45 18.49
N GLY A 302 -1.90 14.87 18.53
CA GLY A 302 -3.09 15.37 17.86
C GLY A 302 -3.02 15.28 16.33
N GLN A 303 -2.23 14.36 15.77
CA GLN A 303 -2.01 14.28 14.33
C GLN A 303 -3.17 13.63 13.56
N PHE A 304 -4.12 12.99 14.25
CA PHE A 304 -5.33 12.42 13.66
C PHE A 304 -6.58 13.30 13.81
N ARG A 305 -6.46 14.50 14.41
CA ARG A 305 -7.61 15.38 14.61
C ARG A 305 -8.18 15.88 13.27
N ALA A 306 -9.50 15.89 13.16
CA ALA A 306 -10.21 16.23 11.93
C ALA A 306 -9.97 17.69 11.47
N ASP A 307 -9.75 18.62 12.42
CA ASP A 307 -9.43 20.03 12.16
C ASP A 307 -8.07 20.22 11.45
N ARG A 308 -7.18 19.22 11.52
CA ARG A 308 -5.86 19.23 10.89
C ARG A 308 -5.80 18.50 9.55
N GLN A 309 -6.91 17.97 9.07
CA GLN A 309 -7.03 17.28 7.78
C GLN A 309 -7.43 18.29 6.70
N PRO A 310 -6.73 18.32 5.55
CA PRO A 310 -7.15 19.16 4.43
C PRO A 310 -8.48 18.65 3.89
N GLN A 311 -9.28 19.53 3.30
CA GLN A 311 -10.52 19.13 2.63
C GLN A 311 -10.20 18.23 1.42
N LEU A 312 -10.49 16.94 1.56
CA LEU A 312 -10.33 15.95 0.50
C LEU A 312 -11.47 16.05 -0.52
N ALA A 313 -11.38 17.03 -1.43
CA ALA A 313 -12.35 17.36 -2.49
C ALA A 313 -13.82 17.58 -2.03
N PRO A 314 -14.68 18.24 -2.85
CA PRO A 314 -16.06 18.51 -2.45
C PRO A 314 -16.89 17.21 -2.33
N ARG A 315 -17.63 17.09 -1.23
CA ARG A 315 -18.48 15.93 -0.86
C ARG A 315 -19.63 15.58 -1.84
N ARG A 316 -19.74 16.21 -3.00
CA ARG A 316 -20.81 15.95 -3.99
C ARG A 316 -20.33 14.98 -5.07
N MET A 317 -20.27 13.69 -4.73
CA MET A 317 -20.69 12.70 -5.75
C MET A 317 -22.19 12.87 -5.89
N ARG A 318 -22.66 13.51 -6.98
CA ARG A 318 -24.10 13.58 -7.25
C ARG A 318 -24.62 12.16 -7.32
N SER A 319 -25.48 11.77 -6.37
CA SER A 319 -26.31 10.58 -6.53
C SER A 319 -27.14 10.73 -7.80
N ALA A 320 -27.44 9.62 -8.47
CA ALA A 320 -28.17 9.57 -9.74
C ALA A 320 -29.63 10.12 -9.71
N GLY A 321 -30.02 10.86 -8.66
CA GLY A 321 -31.33 11.50 -8.49
C GLY A 321 -31.32 13.04 -8.48
N ASP A 322 -30.15 13.70 -8.47
CA ASP A 322 -30.08 15.17 -8.55
C ASP A 322 -30.15 15.63 -10.02
N ALA A 323 -31.31 15.44 -10.65
CA ALA A 323 -31.65 16.20 -11.84
C ALA A 323 -31.83 17.68 -11.43
N PRO A 324 -31.32 18.66 -12.20
CA PRO A 324 -31.74 20.03 -11.99
C PRO A 324 -33.26 20.09 -12.17
N SER A 325 -33.96 20.55 -11.15
CA SER A 325 -35.38 20.88 -11.29
C SER A 325 -35.47 21.90 -12.44
N PRO A 326 -36.31 21.66 -13.48
CA PRO A 326 -36.49 22.65 -14.52
C PRO A 326 -36.99 23.93 -13.86
N ALA A 327 -36.32 25.05 -14.16
CA ALA A 327 -36.76 26.36 -13.69
C ALA A 327 -38.25 26.53 -14.04
N PRO A 328 -39.07 27.09 -13.13
CA PRO A 328 -40.48 27.30 -13.42
C PRO A 328 -40.61 28.19 -14.67
N ALA A 329 -41.34 27.68 -15.66
CA ALA A 329 -41.67 28.38 -16.88
C ALA A 329 -42.69 29.49 -16.57
N SER A 330 -42.21 30.63 -16.07
CA SER A 330 -43.05 31.82 -15.90
C SER A 330 -42.21 33.09 -15.87
N GLU A 331 -41.44 33.36 -16.93
CA GLU A 331 -40.89 34.71 -17.19
C GLU A 331 -40.39 34.85 -18.64
N LEU A 332 -41.23 34.47 -19.60
CA LEU A 332 -40.96 34.68 -21.03
C LEU A 332 -42.19 35.27 -21.73
N HIS A 333 -42.73 36.34 -21.18
CA HIS A 333 -43.64 37.23 -21.90
C HIS A 333 -43.54 38.66 -21.36
N ALA A 334 -42.63 39.45 -21.93
CA ALA A 334 -42.81 40.88 -22.21
C ALA A 334 -41.53 41.44 -22.86
N ALA A 335 -41.36 41.24 -24.16
CA ALA A 335 -40.45 42.05 -24.96
C ALA A 335 -41.22 42.55 -26.19
N THR A 336 -41.82 43.72 -26.05
CA THR A 336 -42.52 44.47 -27.09
C THR A 336 -41.52 44.92 -28.17
N PRO A 337 -41.81 44.79 -29.47
CA PRO A 337 -40.90 45.26 -30.51
C PRO A 337 -40.98 46.79 -30.64
N ARG A 338 -39.83 47.47 -30.57
CA ARG A 338 -39.72 48.87 -31.02
C ARG A 338 -39.63 48.89 -32.56
N GLN A 339 -40.50 49.69 -33.16
CA GLN A 339 -40.51 50.07 -34.58
C GLN A 339 -39.26 50.88 -34.97
N PRO A 340 -38.79 50.82 -36.22
CA PRO A 340 -37.75 51.72 -36.74
C PRO A 340 -38.38 53.01 -37.29
N GLY A 341 -37.79 54.16 -36.97
CA GLY A 341 -38.22 55.45 -37.51
C GLY A 341 -37.08 56.48 -37.52
N VAL A 342 -36.77 56.91 -38.75
CA VAL A 342 -35.91 58.03 -39.21
C VAL A 342 -34.39 57.84 -39.12
#